data_AF-A0A9X4SJ79-F1
#
_entry.id   AF-A0A9X4SJ79-F1
#
_cell.length_a   1.000
_cell.length_b   1.000
_cell.length_c   1.000
_cell.angle_alpha   90.00
_cell.angle_beta   90.00
_cell.angle_gamma   90.00
#
_symmetry.space_group_name_H-M   'P 1'
#
loop_
_entity.id
_entity.type
_entity.pdbx_description
1 polymer ?
#
loop_
_entity_poly.entity_id
_entity_poly.type
_entity_poly.pdbx_seq_one_letter_code
_entity_poly.pdbx_strand_id
1 'polypeptide(L)'
;MNNSKILKIVQEIAISLDIRLNKKENIYSGLHFESRIRGVEIYLYFNYQTKDKNKVQAYLLVGTNDNYEPYFSKKITFNDTKSDKAIFKDLMQRLEMNKINEKIDTILSYRAEKLEKMDKEKAELAAFQRFISFENANCRGLFSGRKNGVYFQLSQYKDQLHINTKNKNILLRICAAAAQIIE
;
A
#
# COMPACT_ATOMS: atom_id res chain seq x y z
N MET A 1 12.42 -8.87 -34.55
CA MET A 1 12.17 -8.02 -33.37
C MET A 1 13.46 -7.34 -32.97
N ASN A 2 13.43 -6.04 -32.67
CA ASN A 2 14.65 -5.31 -32.32
C ASN A 2 14.70 -5.02 -30.81
N ASN A 3 15.06 -6.01 -29.99
CA ASN A 3 15.24 -5.82 -28.54
C ASN A 3 16.19 -4.67 -28.21
N SER A 4 17.21 -4.45 -29.05
CA SER A 4 18.15 -3.34 -28.88
C SER A 4 17.46 -1.98 -28.97
N LYS A 5 16.43 -1.85 -29.83
CA LYS A 5 15.63 -0.63 -29.97
C LYS A 5 14.82 -0.33 -28.71
N ILE A 6 14.09 -1.30 -28.17
CA ILE A 6 13.32 -1.09 -26.92
C ILE A 6 14.27 -0.80 -25.75
N LEU A 7 15.40 -1.50 -25.66
CA LEU A 7 16.42 -1.25 -24.63
C LEU A 7 16.93 0.20 -24.69
N LYS A 8 17.28 0.69 -25.88
CA LYS A 8 17.71 2.07 -26.10
C LYS A 8 16.64 3.08 -25.66
N ILE A 9 15.38 2.87 -26.07
CA ILE A 9 14.27 3.76 -25.70
C ILE A 9 14.05 3.77 -24.18
N VAL A 10 14.14 2.62 -23.52
CA VAL A 10 14.00 2.53 -22.06
C VAL A 10 15.16 3.26 -21.35
N GLN A 11 16.38 3.18 -21.88
CA GLN A 11 17.52 3.97 -21.36
C GLN A 11 17.29 5.47 -21.53
N GLU A 12 16.80 5.92 -22.69
CA GLU A 12 16.44 7.33 -22.92
C GLU A 12 15.35 7.81 -21.94
N ILE A 13 14.34 6.98 -21.65
CA ILE A 13 13.31 7.28 -20.66
C ILE A 13 13.89 7.37 -19.26
N ALA A 14 14.75 6.42 -18.89
CA ALA A 14 15.41 6.38 -17.58
C ALA A 14 16.22 7.67 -17.35
N ILE A 15 16.99 8.11 -18.35
CA ILE A 15 17.73 9.38 -18.32
C ILE A 15 16.77 10.57 -18.22
N SER A 16 15.71 10.61 -19.05
CA SER A 16 14.76 11.73 -19.10
C SER A 16 13.99 11.94 -17.78
N LEU A 17 13.78 10.86 -17.03
CA LEU A 17 13.06 10.87 -15.77
C LEU A 17 14.00 10.92 -14.55
N ASP A 18 15.31 10.88 -14.76
CA ASP A 18 16.33 10.69 -13.71
C ASP A 18 16.02 9.49 -12.79
N ILE A 19 15.70 8.34 -13.41
CA ILE A 19 15.41 7.09 -12.72
C ILE A 19 16.32 5.97 -13.21
N ARG A 20 16.48 4.91 -12.40
CA ARG A 20 17.22 3.71 -12.80
C ARG A 20 16.25 2.58 -13.11
N LEU A 21 16.26 2.08 -14.35
CA LEU A 21 15.47 0.90 -14.74
C LEU A 21 16.42 -0.26 -15.02
N ASN A 22 16.46 -1.23 -14.11
CA ASN A 22 17.34 -2.39 -14.22
C ASN A 22 16.62 -3.48 -15.01
N LYS A 23 17.23 -3.92 -16.11
CA LYS A 23 16.73 -5.08 -16.85
C LYS A 23 16.82 -6.32 -15.95
N LYS A 24 15.73 -7.07 -15.87
CA LYS A 24 15.72 -8.39 -15.23
C LYS A 24 15.85 -9.50 -16.28
N GLU A 25 16.64 -10.51 -15.95
CA GLU A 25 16.61 -11.77 -16.66
C GLU A 25 15.26 -12.45 -16.39
N ASN A 26 14.62 -12.91 -17.46
CA ASN A 26 13.34 -13.58 -17.36
C ASN A 26 13.30 -14.80 -18.28
N ILE A 27 12.58 -15.83 -17.84
CA ILE A 27 12.25 -17.06 -18.55
C ILE A 27 11.12 -16.84 -19.58
N TYR A 28 10.37 -15.74 -19.50
CA TYR A 28 9.35 -15.38 -20.48
C TYR A 28 9.94 -14.60 -21.66
N SER A 29 9.31 -14.69 -22.83
CA SER A 29 9.80 -14.11 -24.08
C SER A 29 9.58 -12.58 -24.20
N GLY A 30 9.77 -11.83 -23.12
CA GLY A 30 9.55 -10.39 -23.02
C GLY A 30 10.72 -9.62 -22.41
N LEU A 31 10.65 -8.28 -22.43
CA LEU A 31 11.63 -7.43 -21.74
C LEU A 31 11.01 -6.90 -20.44
N HIS A 32 11.74 -7.08 -19.34
CA HIS A 32 11.32 -6.68 -18.01
C HIS A 32 12.34 -5.72 -17.41
N PHE A 33 11.84 -4.65 -16.81
CA PHE A 33 12.65 -3.68 -16.10
C PHE A 33 12.02 -3.40 -14.74
N GLU A 34 12.87 -3.29 -13.74
CA GLU A 34 12.48 -3.01 -12.36
C GLU A 34 13.24 -1.80 -11.82
N SER A 35 12.57 -1.04 -10.97
CA SER A 35 13.17 0.03 -10.19
C SER A 35 12.57 0.09 -8.80
N ARG A 36 13.26 0.82 -7.92
CA ARG A 36 12.75 1.23 -6.62
C ARG A 36 13.09 2.68 -6.41
N ILE A 37 12.07 3.53 -6.28
CA ILE A 37 12.22 4.97 -6.05
C ILE A 37 11.54 5.31 -4.73
N ARG A 38 12.30 5.91 -3.79
CA ARG A 38 11.78 6.27 -2.45
C ARG A 38 11.06 5.11 -1.74
N GLY A 39 11.55 3.88 -1.95
CA GLY A 39 10.95 2.67 -1.37
C GLY A 39 9.64 2.20 -2.04
N VAL A 40 9.26 2.76 -3.20
CA VAL A 40 8.15 2.31 -4.04
C VAL A 40 8.68 1.57 -5.25
N GLU A 41 8.13 0.39 -5.52
CA GLU A 41 8.55 -0.46 -6.63
C GLU A 41 7.91 -0.02 -7.94
N ILE A 42 8.67 -0.15 -9.03
CA ILE A 42 8.23 0.17 -10.39
C ILE A 42 8.59 -0.99 -11.28
N TYR A 43 7.62 -1.45 -12.06
CA TYR A 43 7.80 -2.51 -13.04
C TYR A 43 7.39 -2.00 -14.41
N LEU A 44 8.27 -2.18 -15.40
CA LEU A 44 8.00 -1.92 -16.80
C LEU A 44 8.22 -3.21 -17.59
N TYR A 45 7.16 -3.69 -18.25
CA TYR A 45 7.18 -4.95 -18.98
C TYR A 45 6.72 -4.76 -20.43
N PHE A 46 7.40 -5.44 -21.34
CA PHE A 46 7.06 -5.50 -22.76
C PHE A 46 6.78 -6.94 -23.18
N ASN A 47 5.54 -7.21 -23.59
CA ASN A 47 5.10 -8.47 -24.17
C ASN A 47 5.07 -8.39 -25.70
N TYR A 48 5.69 -9.38 -26.34
CA TYR A 48 5.75 -9.53 -27.80
C TYR A 48 4.90 -10.69 -28.32
N GLN A 49 4.31 -11.51 -27.43
CA GLN A 49 3.43 -12.62 -27.80
C GLN A 49 2.02 -12.14 -28.10
N THR A 50 1.88 -11.21 -29.06
CA THR A 50 0.58 -10.80 -29.57
C THR A 50 0.20 -11.60 -30.83
N LYS A 51 -1.10 -11.75 -31.09
CA LYS A 51 -1.59 -12.39 -32.34
C LYS A 51 -1.01 -11.74 -33.60
N ASP A 52 -0.76 -10.44 -33.54
CA ASP A 52 -0.08 -9.65 -34.56
C ASP A 52 1.39 -9.47 -34.17
N LYS A 53 2.31 -10.05 -34.94
CA LYS A 53 3.76 -10.05 -34.65
C LYS A 53 4.40 -8.65 -34.68
N ASN A 54 3.71 -7.65 -35.22
CA ASN A 54 4.18 -6.27 -35.24
C ASN A 54 3.72 -5.47 -34.02
N LYS A 55 2.87 -6.02 -33.15
CA LYS A 55 2.40 -5.33 -31.95
C LYS A 55 3.25 -5.65 -30.74
N VAL A 56 3.43 -4.65 -29.89
CA VAL A 56 4.09 -4.75 -28.59
C VAL A 56 3.12 -4.22 -27.55
N GLN A 57 2.92 -4.98 -26.48
CA GLN A 57 2.17 -4.52 -25.31
C GLN A 57 3.17 -4.06 -24.26
N ALA A 58 3.02 -2.82 -23.80
CA ALA A 58 3.81 -2.28 -22.70
C ALA A 58 2.92 -2.12 -21.46
N TYR A 59 3.47 -2.50 -20.32
CA TYR A 59 2.81 -2.51 -19.03
C TYR A 59 3.67 -1.73 -18.03
N LEU A 60 3.06 -0.80 -17.32
CA LEU A 60 3.68 -0.08 -16.21
C LEU A 60 2.89 -0.40 -14.95
N LEU A 61 3.60 -0.79 -13.89
CA LEU A 61 3.10 -0.95 -12.54
C LEU A 61 3.94 -0.07 -11.60
N VAL A 62 3.28 0.69 -10.72
CA VAL A 62 3.92 1.49 -9.67
C VAL A 62 3.25 1.15 -8.35
N GLY A 63 4.03 0.74 -7.35
CA GLY A 63 3.56 0.16 -6.10
C GLY A 63 3.46 -1.37 -6.15
N THR A 64 3.02 -1.94 -5.03
CA THR A 64 2.71 -3.37 -4.91
C THR A 64 1.22 -3.54 -4.63
N ASN A 65 0.67 -4.72 -4.90
CA ASN A 65 -0.72 -5.06 -4.55
C ASN A 65 -0.83 -5.59 -3.11
N ASP A 66 0.19 -5.38 -2.27
CA ASP A 66 0.22 -5.92 -0.92
C ASP A 66 -0.50 -4.97 0.05
N ASN A 67 -1.21 -5.54 1.03
CA ASN A 67 -1.78 -4.82 2.17
C ASN A 67 -2.79 -3.69 1.84
N TYR A 68 -3.53 -3.82 0.74
CA TYR A 68 -4.52 -2.83 0.26
C TYR A 68 -3.92 -1.44 0.00
N GLU A 69 -2.60 -1.36 -0.22
CA GLU A 69 -1.95 -0.13 -0.65
C GLU A 69 -2.42 0.26 -2.06
N PRO A 70 -2.66 1.55 -2.33
CA PRO A 70 -2.93 2.00 -3.69
C PRO A 70 -1.77 1.61 -4.61
N TYR A 71 -2.08 1.15 -5.80
CA TYR A 71 -1.11 0.94 -6.86
C TYR A 71 -1.64 1.50 -8.17
N PHE A 72 -0.73 1.81 -9.07
CA PHE A 72 -1.06 2.23 -10.42
C PHE A 72 -0.64 1.15 -11.42
N SER A 73 -1.56 0.74 -12.29
CA SER A 73 -1.26 -0.16 -13.39
C SER A 73 -1.83 0.39 -14.69
N LYS A 74 -1.01 0.39 -15.75
CA LYS A 74 -1.44 0.81 -17.07
C LYS A 74 -0.83 -0.08 -18.15
N LYS A 75 -1.63 -0.35 -19.18
CA LYS A 75 -1.22 -1.11 -20.36
C LYS A 75 -1.50 -0.30 -21.62
N ILE A 76 -0.56 -0.27 -22.54
CA ILE A 76 -0.76 0.22 -23.90
C ILE A 76 -0.29 -0.81 -24.93
N THR A 77 -0.78 -0.67 -26.16
CA THR A 77 -0.28 -1.43 -27.31
C THR A 77 0.20 -0.45 -28.37
N PHE A 78 1.34 -0.73 -29.00
CA PHE A 78 1.88 0.01 -30.14
C PHE A 78 2.49 -0.94 -31.17
N ASN A 79 2.81 -0.42 -32.35
CA ASN A 79 3.46 -1.17 -33.42
C ASN A 79 4.99 -0.99 -33.36
N ASP A 80 5.76 -2.07 -33.43
CA ASP A 80 7.24 -2.07 -33.42
C ASP A 80 7.84 -1.34 -34.62
N THR A 81 7.09 -1.17 -35.72
CA THR A 81 7.53 -0.42 -36.91
C THR A 81 7.51 1.10 -36.73
N LYS A 82 6.90 1.62 -35.65
CA LYS A 82 6.95 3.05 -35.32
C LYS A 82 8.39 3.52 -35.11
N SER A 83 8.67 4.80 -35.37
CA SER A 83 9.98 5.38 -35.05
C SER A 83 10.25 5.39 -33.54
N ASP A 84 11.55 5.39 -33.15
CA ASP A 84 11.99 5.45 -31.75
C ASP A 84 11.29 6.59 -31.00
N LYS A 85 11.26 7.80 -31.60
CA LYS A 85 10.61 9.00 -31.04
C LYS A 85 9.11 8.81 -30.80
N ALA A 86 8.41 8.10 -31.70
CA ALA A 86 6.98 7.86 -31.54
C ALA A 86 6.69 6.85 -30.42
N ILE A 87 7.52 5.81 -30.28
CA ILE A 87 7.42 4.84 -29.19
C ILE A 87 7.78 5.51 -27.85
N PHE A 88 8.85 6.31 -27.80
CA PHE A 88 9.20 7.12 -26.64
C PHE A 88 8.02 7.99 -26.19
N LYS A 89 7.38 8.72 -27.11
CA LYS A 89 6.19 9.53 -26.82
C LYS A 89 5.02 8.69 -26.32
N ASP A 90 4.76 7.53 -26.92
CA ASP A 90 3.73 6.60 -26.47
C ASP A 90 3.98 6.14 -25.01
N LEU A 91 5.23 5.80 -24.66
CA LEU A 91 5.60 5.37 -23.31
C LEU A 91 5.53 6.53 -22.31
N MET A 92 6.04 7.71 -22.67
CA MET A 92 5.99 8.87 -21.79
C MET A 92 4.55 9.32 -21.52
N GLN A 93 3.70 9.40 -22.56
CA GLN A 93 2.39 10.05 -22.44
C GLN A 93 1.24 9.05 -22.27
N ARG A 94 1.16 8.01 -23.11
CA ARG A 94 0.03 7.06 -23.06
C ARG A 94 0.20 6.05 -21.96
N LEU A 95 1.42 5.58 -21.72
CA LEU A 95 1.73 4.72 -20.56
C LEU A 95 1.89 5.52 -19.26
N GLU A 96 1.89 6.86 -19.33
CA GLU A 96 2.01 7.79 -18.19
C GLU A 96 3.34 7.69 -17.42
N MET A 97 4.43 7.30 -18.07
CA MET A 97 5.74 7.30 -17.41
C MET A 97 6.18 8.70 -16.96
N ASN A 98 5.72 9.75 -17.64
CA ASN A 98 5.99 11.12 -17.22
C ASN A 98 5.32 11.52 -15.89
N LYS A 99 4.35 10.73 -15.41
CA LYS A 99 3.65 10.96 -14.14
C LYS A 99 4.12 10.04 -13.02
N ILE A 100 5.25 9.36 -13.19
CA ILE A 100 5.69 8.33 -12.24
C ILE A 100 5.86 8.88 -10.82
N ASN A 101 6.41 10.10 -10.69
CA ASN A 101 6.56 10.75 -9.39
C ASN A 101 5.23 11.07 -8.72
N GLU A 102 4.22 11.52 -9.47
CA GLU A 102 2.87 11.75 -8.95
C GLU A 102 2.26 10.45 -8.38
N LYS A 103 2.46 9.31 -9.08
CA LYS A 103 1.98 7.99 -8.59
C LYS A 103 2.71 7.55 -7.33
N ILE A 104 4.03 7.78 -7.27
CA ILE A 104 4.83 7.50 -6.08
C ILE A 104 4.37 8.37 -4.91
N ASP A 105 4.15 9.66 -5.12
CA ASP A 105 3.71 10.60 -4.08
C ASP A 105 2.36 10.17 -3.49
N THR A 106 1.44 9.71 -4.33
CA THR A 106 0.14 9.16 -3.88
C THR A 106 0.33 7.98 -2.92
N ILE A 107 1.25 7.06 -3.24
CA ILE A 107 1.56 5.90 -2.40
C ILE A 107 2.22 6.34 -1.08
N LEU A 108 3.18 7.25 -1.14
CA LEU A 108 3.87 7.76 0.04
C LEU A 108 2.92 8.49 0.99
N SER A 109 2.00 9.31 0.48
CA SER A 109 0.97 9.96 1.29
C SER A 109 0.07 8.94 1.99
N TYR A 110 -0.38 7.90 1.28
CA TYR A 110 -1.15 6.81 1.90
C TYR A 110 -0.37 6.12 3.03
N ARG A 111 0.93 5.85 2.83
CA ARG A 111 1.78 5.25 3.86
C ARG A 111 1.89 6.15 5.10
N ALA A 112 2.05 7.46 4.90
CA ALA A 112 2.12 8.43 5.98
C ALA A 112 0.80 8.49 6.78
N GLU A 113 -0.34 8.62 6.11
CA GLU A 113 -1.66 8.64 6.76
C GLU A 113 -1.93 7.34 7.55
N LYS A 114 -1.55 6.20 6.97
CA LYS A 114 -1.69 4.89 7.64
C LYS A 114 -0.83 4.80 8.88
N LEU A 115 0.41 5.31 8.85
CA LEU A 115 1.30 5.34 9.99
C LEU A 115 0.74 6.25 11.10
N GLU A 116 0.31 7.47 10.75
CA GLU A 116 -0.31 8.40 11.72
C GLU A 116 -1.53 7.79 12.40
N LYS A 117 -2.39 7.11 11.62
CA LYS A 117 -3.55 6.41 12.17
C LYS A 117 -3.15 5.30 13.13
N MET A 118 -2.15 4.48 12.76
CA MET A 118 -1.64 3.41 13.63
C MET A 118 -1.02 3.95 14.92
N ASP A 119 -0.25 5.03 14.84
CA ASP A 119 0.37 5.67 16.00
C ASP A 119 -0.68 6.27 16.93
N LYS A 120 -1.72 6.91 16.37
CA LYS A 120 -2.87 7.38 17.15
C LYS A 120 -3.60 6.23 17.85
N GLU A 121 -3.93 5.16 17.14
CA GLU A 121 -4.60 3.99 17.72
C GLU A 121 -3.77 3.33 18.83
N LYS A 122 -2.44 3.32 18.68
CA LYS A 122 -1.50 2.80 19.68
C LYS A 122 -1.43 3.71 20.91
N ALA A 123 -1.40 5.04 20.71
CA ALA A 123 -1.40 6.02 21.80
C ALA A 123 -2.70 5.97 22.61
N GLU A 124 -3.85 5.85 21.93
CA GLU A 124 -5.15 5.68 22.57
C GLU A 124 -5.19 4.40 23.41
N LEU A 125 -4.76 3.26 22.84
CA LEU A 125 -4.69 2.01 23.59
C LEU A 125 -3.76 2.13 24.81
N ALA A 126 -2.60 2.77 24.66
CA ALA A 126 -1.65 2.97 25.74
C ALA A 126 -2.26 3.79 26.90
N ALA A 127 -3.16 4.73 26.61
CA ALA A 127 -3.87 5.48 27.64
C ALA A 127 -4.79 4.58 28.48
N PHE A 128 -5.56 3.69 27.83
CA PHE A 128 -6.37 2.69 28.54
C PHE A 128 -5.52 1.69 29.33
N GLN A 129 -4.36 1.30 28.77
CA GLN A 129 -3.42 0.35 29.39
C GLN A 129 -2.83 0.84 30.71
N ARG A 130 -2.86 2.15 31.00
CA ARG A 130 -2.48 2.69 32.32
C ARG A 130 -3.39 2.22 33.44
N PHE A 131 -4.64 1.88 33.13
CA PHE A 131 -5.64 1.49 34.12
C PHE A 131 -5.84 -0.02 34.18
N ILE A 132 -5.91 -0.66 33.02
CA ILE A 132 -6.15 -2.09 32.84
C ILE A 132 -5.22 -2.58 31.74
N SER A 133 -4.45 -3.64 31.98
CA SER A 133 -3.57 -4.26 30.99
C SER A 133 -4.37 -4.94 29.88
N PHE A 134 -4.82 -4.13 28.91
CA PHE A 134 -5.53 -4.61 27.73
C PHE A 134 -4.56 -5.25 26.74
N GLU A 135 -4.88 -6.46 26.31
CA GLU A 135 -4.16 -7.21 25.28
C GLU A 135 -5.09 -7.52 24.12
N ASN A 136 -4.52 -7.71 22.93
CA ASN A 136 -5.32 -8.05 21.76
C ASN A 136 -5.91 -9.47 21.93
N ALA A 137 -7.23 -9.54 22.08
CA ALA A 137 -7.92 -10.75 22.48
C ALA A 137 -8.22 -11.69 21.30
N ASN A 138 -8.24 -11.18 20.06
CA ASN A 138 -8.57 -11.96 18.87
C ASN A 138 -8.32 -11.23 17.54
N CYS A 139 -8.51 -11.97 16.44
CA CYS A 139 -8.51 -11.48 15.06
C CYS A 139 -9.65 -10.50 14.69
N ARG A 140 -10.53 -10.13 15.63
CA ARG A 140 -11.61 -9.13 15.42
C ARG A 140 -11.28 -7.74 15.98
N GLY A 141 -10.05 -7.52 16.45
CA GLY A 141 -9.60 -6.22 16.93
C GLY A 141 -10.14 -5.81 18.30
N LEU A 142 -10.68 -6.75 19.08
CA LEU A 142 -11.11 -6.50 20.45
C LEU A 142 -9.93 -6.60 21.41
N PHE A 143 -9.87 -5.70 22.39
CA PHE A 143 -8.85 -5.74 23.43
C PHE A 143 -9.47 -6.23 24.74
N SER A 144 -8.85 -7.20 25.39
CA SER A 144 -9.33 -7.74 26.67
C SER A 144 -8.34 -7.48 27.78
N GLY A 145 -8.84 -7.21 28.98
CA GLY A 145 -8.02 -7.08 30.18
C GLY A 145 -8.72 -7.68 31.38
N ARG A 146 -7.95 -8.09 32.38
CA ARG A 146 -8.47 -8.58 33.66
C ARG A 146 -7.86 -7.81 34.80
N LYS A 147 -8.69 -7.41 35.77
CA LYS A 147 -8.22 -6.77 37.00
C LYS A 147 -9.15 -7.15 38.14
N ASN A 148 -8.60 -7.66 39.24
CA ASN A 148 -9.34 -8.03 40.45
C ASN A 148 -10.58 -8.91 40.20
N GLY A 149 -10.46 -9.91 39.30
CA GLY A 149 -11.56 -10.82 38.96
C GLY A 149 -12.65 -10.23 38.05
N VAL A 150 -12.47 -9.00 37.56
CA VAL A 150 -13.34 -8.35 36.57
C VAL A 150 -12.72 -8.50 35.18
N TYR A 151 -13.54 -8.85 34.20
CA TYR A 151 -13.16 -8.91 32.80
C TYR A 151 -13.60 -7.63 32.08
N PHE A 152 -12.70 -7.05 31.31
CA PHE A 152 -12.93 -5.85 30.52
C PHE A 152 -12.69 -6.18 29.06
N GLN A 153 -13.53 -5.64 28.18
CA GLN A 153 -13.37 -5.75 26.74
C GLN A 153 -13.60 -4.39 26.09
N LEU A 154 -12.56 -3.85 25.49
CA LEU A 154 -12.54 -2.59 24.78
C LEU A 154 -12.71 -2.86 23.28
N SER A 155 -13.58 -2.09 22.63
CA SER A 155 -13.82 -2.17 21.18
C SER A 155 -12.56 -1.83 20.38
N GLN A 156 -12.54 -2.25 19.10
CA GLN A 156 -11.47 -1.91 18.17
C GLN A 156 -11.29 -0.40 18.01
N TYR A 157 -12.39 0.37 18.07
CA TYR A 157 -12.39 1.83 17.93
C TYR A 157 -12.24 2.57 19.27
N LYS A 158 -12.06 1.84 20.38
CA LYS A 158 -11.88 2.38 21.74
C LYS A 158 -13.00 3.32 22.21
N ASP A 159 -14.19 3.15 21.64
CA ASP A 159 -15.40 3.90 21.92
C ASP A 159 -16.41 3.15 22.79
N GLN A 160 -16.20 1.84 23.02
CA GLN A 160 -17.09 0.99 23.81
C GLN A 160 -16.29 0.11 24.76
N LEU A 161 -16.69 0.10 26.04
CA LEU A 161 -16.10 -0.74 27.09
C LEU A 161 -17.16 -1.66 27.69
N HIS A 162 -16.96 -2.95 27.54
CA HIS A 162 -17.80 -3.99 28.14
C HIS A 162 -17.13 -4.49 29.42
N ILE A 163 -17.87 -4.48 30.52
CA ILE A 163 -17.39 -4.93 31.82
C ILE A 163 -18.23 -6.13 32.27
N ASN A 164 -17.56 -7.25 32.55
CA ASN A 164 -18.20 -8.47 33.01
C ASN A 164 -17.62 -8.90 34.36
N THR A 165 -18.48 -9.06 35.35
CA THR A 165 -18.12 -9.61 36.66
C THR A 165 -19.31 -10.33 37.26
N LYS A 166 -19.03 -11.39 38.03
CA LYS A 166 -20.03 -12.08 38.86
C LYS A 166 -20.22 -11.40 40.22
N ASN A 167 -19.43 -10.37 40.54
CA ASN A 167 -19.49 -9.65 41.81
C ASN A 167 -20.39 -8.40 41.68
N LYS A 168 -21.63 -8.50 42.20
CA LYS A 168 -22.61 -7.41 42.17
C LYS A 168 -22.11 -6.12 42.82
N ASN A 169 -21.31 -6.20 43.89
CA ASN A 169 -20.79 -5.01 44.58
C ASN A 169 -19.83 -4.20 43.70
N ILE A 170 -19.07 -4.87 42.84
CA ILE A 170 -18.20 -4.19 41.88
C ILE A 170 -19.03 -3.45 40.83
N LEU A 171 -20.09 -4.07 40.30
CA LEU A 171 -20.99 -3.42 39.34
C LEU A 171 -21.63 -2.16 39.93
N LEU A 172 -22.15 -2.23 41.16
CA LEU A 172 -22.74 -1.07 41.84
C LEU A 172 -21.73 0.08 42.01
N ARG A 173 -20.49 -0.24 42.36
CA ARG A 173 -19.40 0.76 42.48
C ARG A 173 -19.06 1.41 41.15
N ILE A 174 -19.04 0.64 40.07
CA ILE A 174 -18.81 1.18 38.72
C ILE A 174 -19.95 2.14 38.33
N CYS A 175 -21.21 1.75 38.54
CA CYS A 175 -22.35 2.63 38.26
C CYS A 175 -22.31 3.93 39.09
N ALA A 176 -21.99 3.83 40.38
CA ALA A 176 -21.86 5.01 41.24
C ALA A 176 -20.73 5.94 40.79
N ALA A 177 -19.57 5.40 40.41
CA ALA A 177 -18.47 6.20 39.87
C ALA A 177 -18.82 6.82 38.50
N ALA A 178 -19.53 6.09 37.64
CA ALA A 178 -19.99 6.62 36.35
C ALA A 178 -21.00 7.75 36.54
N ALA A 179 -21.94 7.63 37.47
CA ALA A 179 -22.90 8.69 37.80
C ALA A 179 -22.20 9.99 38.22
N GLN A 180 -21.16 9.90 39.06
CA GLN A 180 -20.36 11.06 39.50
C GLN A 180 -19.59 11.76 38.37
N ILE A 181 -19.38 11.11 37.22
CA ILE A 181 -18.65 11.66 36.07
C ILE A 181 -19.61 12.27 35.04
N ILE A 182 -20.86 11.76 34.98
CA ILE A 182 -21.86 12.15 33.99
C ILE A 182 -22.72 13.32 34.47
N GLU A 183 -22.85 13.52 35.80
CA GLU A 183 -23.43 14.71 36.44
C GLU A 183 -22.45 15.90 36.44
#